data_AF-A0A0R1VDK9-F1
#
_entry.id   AF-A0A0R1VDK9-F1
#
_cell.length_a   1.000
_cell.length_b   1.000
_cell.length_c   1.000
_cell.angle_alpha   90.00
_cell.angle_beta   90.00
_cell.angle_gamma   90.00
#
_symmetry.space_group_name_H-M   'P 1'
#
loop_
_entity.id
_entity.type
_entity.pdbx_description
1 polymer ?
#
loop_
_entity_poly.entity_id
_entity_poly.type
_entity_poly.pdbx_seq_one_letter_code
_entity_poly.pdbx_strand_id
1 'polypeptide(L)'
;MAGKKVSLKAATNELLEQVNQLYPTGTVFLDFEGDQVGYVRHDQAQQKVFPGGLMITLTDLTEPDYTASHELLHLLMLLQGFPQIFFQLSLGEDELDEQMMIMATDLYNVAMHTVVVDEQRRHELITPQIEAEYLAGIHATLSDEGDQVDNERTLRLLTLLDALVFYGDHLDQVQADLNQRYPSALKTAQALYAQAFDKAVDSPYAMRRVIVRLFKLFDEQMHAWQLPPLHNTEFTTVSPVLSERQLRLSVKQVFEIFHSDMQNRESGKRAYVGLRRNDRQNSFVIDAPQGDTAAEFVSLYAQPVQEFLDQHGIPYIVRK
;
A
#
# COMPACT_ATOMS: atom_id res chain seq x y z
N MET A 1 6.86 7.99 -30.58
CA MET A 1 5.47 8.30 -31.01
C MET A 1 5.10 9.62 -30.36
N ALA A 2 4.35 10.50 -31.03
CA ALA A 2 3.93 11.75 -30.41
C ALA A 2 2.69 11.47 -29.55
N GLY A 3 2.84 11.54 -28.22
CA GLY A 3 1.74 11.33 -27.27
C GLY A 3 0.56 12.27 -27.52
N LYS A 4 -0.65 11.84 -27.13
CA LYS A 4 -1.85 12.69 -27.22
C LYS A 4 -1.64 13.90 -26.30
N LYS A 5 -1.87 15.11 -26.82
CA LYS A 5 -1.69 16.34 -26.02
C LYS A 5 -2.89 16.54 -25.09
N VAL A 6 -2.77 16.05 -23.86
CA VAL A 6 -3.74 16.26 -22.78
C VAL A 6 -3.40 17.57 -22.05
N SER A 7 -4.42 18.39 -21.76
CA SER A 7 -4.26 19.60 -20.95
C SER A 7 -4.76 19.32 -19.54
N LEU A 8 -3.85 19.30 -18.58
CA LEU A 8 -4.17 19.10 -17.17
C LEU A 8 -4.64 20.39 -16.50
N LYS A 9 -5.45 20.27 -15.44
CA LYS A 9 -5.83 21.36 -14.54
C LYS A 9 -4.59 21.96 -13.84
N ALA A 10 -4.73 23.20 -13.35
CA ALA A 10 -3.66 23.89 -12.63
C ALA A 10 -3.20 23.10 -11.39
N ALA A 11 -4.14 22.56 -10.60
CA ALA A 11 -3.85 21.79 -9.41
C ALA A 11 -2.95 20.57 -9.69
N THR A 12 -3.21 19.82 -10.76
CA THR A 12 -2.40 18.66 -11.15
C THR A 12 -0.99 19.06 -11.60
N ASN A 13 -0.86 20.18 -12.32
CA ASN A 13 0.45 20.71 -12.71
C ASN A 13 1.26 21.21 -11.50
N GLU A 14 0.62 21.89 -10.54
CA GLU A 14 1.25 22.33 -9.30
C GLU A 14 1.73 21.13 -8.47
N LEU A 15 0.94 20.06 -8.40
CA LEU A 15 1.33 18.82 -7.73
C LEU A 15 2.55 18.17 -8.43
N LEU A 16 2.56 18.10 -9.76
CA LEU A 16 3.72 17.62 -10.52
C LEU A 16 4.97 18.45 -10.23
N GLU A 17 4.84 19.77 -10.10
CA GLU A 17 5.95 20.65 -9.75
C GLU A 17 6.45 20.37 -8.33
N GLN A 18 5.55 20.24 -7.34
CA GLN A 18 5.91 19.91 -5.97
C GLN A 18 6.66 18.58 -5.87
N VAL A 19 6.17 17.55 -6.56
CA VAL A 19 6.84 16.25 -6.66
C VAL A 19 8.24 16.43 -7.25
N ASN A 20 8.36 17.15 -8.36
CA ASN A 20 9.65 17.40 -9.01
C ASN A 20 10.66 18.18 -8.14
N GLN A 21 10.19 19.07 -7.27
CA GLN A 21 11.05 19.80 -6.34
C GLN A 21 11.64 18.89 -5.25
N LEU A 22 10.92 17.82 -4.88
CA LEU A 22 11.33 16.87 -3.84
C LEU A 22 12.02 15.62 -4.40
N TYR A 23 11.83 15.31 -5.68
CA TYR A 23 12.34 14.09 -6.28
C TYR A 23 13.88 14.12 -6.35
N PRO A 24 14.59 13.18 -5.70
CA PRO A 24 16.03 13.28 -5.51
C PRO A 24 16.86 13.03 -6.78
N THR A 25 16.28 12.31 -7.74
CA THR A 25 17.01 11.78 -8.90
C THR A 25 16.33 12.15 -10.22
N GLY A 26 16.48 13.42 -10.60
CA GLY A 26 16.05 13.91 -11.91
C GLY A 26 14.62 14.42 -11.91
N THR A 27 13.82 14.03 -12.91
CA THR A 27 12.49 14.60 -13.15
C THR A 27 11.43 13.51 -13.31
N VAL A 28 10.25 13.77 -12.76
CA VAL A 28 9.01 13.02 -12.97
C VAL A 28 8.29 13.58 -14.17
N PHE A 29 7.93 12.70 -15.10
CA PHE A 29 7.23 13.01 -16.34
C PHE A 29 5.88 12.31 -16.37
N LEU A 30 4.90 12.96 -16.99
CA LEU A 30 3.61 12.37 -17.30
C LEU A 30 3.54 12.08 -18.80
N ASP A 31 3.10 10.88 -19.15
CA ASP A 31 2.80 10.48 -20.53
C ASP A 31 1.36 9.96 -20.63
N PHE A 32 0.79 10.07 -21.83
CA PHE A 32 -0.64 9.83 -22.08
C PHE A 32 -0.78 8.93 -23.31
N GLU A 33 -0.91 7.63 -23.08
CA GLU A 33 -0.93 6.61 -24.14
C GLU A 33 -2.29 5.90 -24.26
N GLY A 34 -3.21 6.13 -23.32
CA GLY A 34 -4.50 5.45 -23.22
C GLY A 34 -5.62 5.88 -24.17
N ASP A 35 -6.69 5.09 -24.13
CA ASP A 35 -8.02 5.41 -24.65
C ASP A 35 -8.98 5.80 -23.50
N GLN A 36 -10.26 6.05 -23.78
CA GLN A 36 -11.26 6.38 -22.75
C GLN A 36 -12.24 5.22 -22.60
N VAL A 37 -12.15 4.47 -21.50
CA VAL A 37 -13.07 3.35 -21.23
C VAL A 37 -14.39 3.78 -20.58
N GLY A 38 -14.48 5.01 -20.07
CA GLY A 38 -15.71 5.57 -19.51
C GLY A 38 -15.94 5.28 -18.03
N TYR A 39 -14.91 4.84 -17.32
CA TYR A 39 -14.89 4.66 -15.87
C TYR A 39 -13.47 4.85 -15.34
N VAL A 40 -13.35 5.14 -14.03
CA VAL A 40 -12.05 5.33 -13.37
C VAL A 40 -11.73 4.17 -12.42
N ARG A 41 -10.46 3.78 -12.37
CA ARG A 41 -9.88 2.83 -11.41
C ARG A 41 -8.45 3.25 -11.06
N HIS A 42 -7.93 2.72 -9.95
CA HIS A 42 -6.58 3.02 -9.49
C HIS A 42 -5.47 2.31 -10.28
N ASP A 43 -5.79 1.35 -11.15
CA ASP A 43 -4.83 0.58 -11.95
C ASP A 43 -4.60 1.12 -13.37
N GLN A 44 -5.12 2.31 -13.67
CA GLN A 44 -5.11 2.93 -15.01
C GLN A 44 -3.85 3.79 -15.29
N ALA A 45 -2.76 3.49 -14.60
CA ALA A 45 -1.45 4.10 -14.82
C ALA A 45 -0.32 3.07 -14.66
N GLN A 46 0.81 3.35 -15.31
CA GLN A 46 2.03 2.56 -15.20
C GLN A 46 3.20 3.46 -14.87
N GLN A 47 4.12 2.96 -14.04
CA GLN A 47 5.31 3.69 -13.64
C GLN A 47 6.56 3.02 -14.19
N LYS A 48 7.49 3.81 -14.74
CA LYS A 48 8.79 3.35 -15.23
C LYS A 48 9.92 4.26 -14.76
N VAL A 49 10.78 3.73 -13.90
CA VAL A 49 12.02 4.39 -13.51
C VAL A 49 13.06 4.22 -14.61
N PHE A 50 13.82 5.28 -14.90
CA PHE A 50 14.94 5.24 -15.85
C PHE A 50 16.08 6.16 -15.36
N PRO A 51 17.30 6.04 -15.92
CA PRO A 51 18.39 6.94 -15.54
C PRO A 51 18.00 8.41 -15.75
N GLY A 52 17.89 9.15 -14.65
CA GLY A 52 17.54 10.58 -14.65
C GLY A 52 16.05 10.90 -14.52
N GLY A 53 15.18 9.93 -14.22
CA GLY A 53 13.78 10.25 -13.92
C GLY A 53 12.84 9.08 -13.71
N LEU A 54 11.56 9.44 -13.61
CA LEU A 54 10.41 8.53 -13.53
C LEU A 54 9.40 8.95 -14.60
N MET A 55 8.86 8.00 -15.35
CA MET A 55 7.72 8.21 -16.23
C MET A 55 6.48 7.60 -15.58
N ILE A 56 5.40 8.38 -15.49
CA ILE A 56 4.07 7.91 -15.14
C ILE A 56 3.23 7.99 -16.42
N THR A 57 2.91 6.83 -16.98
CA THR A 57 2.12 6.71 -18.21
C THR A 57 0.68 6.38 -17.86
N LEU A 58 -0.24 7.27 -18.19
CA LEU A 58 -1.68 7.03 -18.05
C LEU A 58 -2.16 6.14 -19.20
N THR A 59 -2.73 5.00 -18.84
CA THR A 59 -3.23 3.98 -19.78
C THR A 59 -4.73 4.11 -20.04
N ASP A 60 -5.43 4.94 -19.27
CA ASP A 60 -6.78 5.43 -19.56
C ASP A 60 -6.86 6.96 -19.43
N LEU A 61 -7.61 7.59 -20.33
CA LEU A 61 -7.76 9.05 -20.45
C LEU A 61 -9.20 9.51 -20.19
N THR A 62 -10.04 8.71 -19.52
CA THR A 62 -11.41 9.11 -19.12
C THR A 62 -11.34 10.35 -18.23
N GLU A 63 -10.54 10.30 -17.16
CA GLU A 63 -10.31 11.43 -16.24
C GLU A 63 -8.80 11.58 -15.93
N PRO A 64 -8.01 12.14 -16.85
CA PRO A 64 -6.55 12.14 -16.74
C PRO A 64 -6.02 12.97 -15.57
N ASP A 65 -6.74 14.03 -15.16
CA ASP A 65 -6.38 14.80 -13.97
C ASP A 65 -6.52 13.97 -12.69
N TYR A 66 -7.58 13.17 -12.59
CA TYR A 66 -7.79 12.26 -11.47
C TYR A 66 -6.69 11.22 -11.41
N THR A 67 -6.44 10.51 -12.51
CA THR A 67 -5.43 9.44 -12.55
C THR A 67 -4.01 9.99 -12.33
N ALA A 68 -3.64 11.10 -12.98
CA ALA A 68 -2.31 11.68 -12.81
C ALA A 68 -2.08 12.18 -11.38
N SER A 69 -3.07 12.87 -10.79
CA SER A 69 -2.94 13.36 -9.41
C SER A 69 -2.89 12.21 -8.40
N HIS A 70 -3.60 11.12 -8.65
CA HIS A 70 -3.55 9.92 -7.82
C HIS A 70 -2.13 9.36 -7.69
N GLU A 71 -1.47 9.11 -8.82
CA GLU A 71 -0.10 8.62 -8.87
C GLU A 71 0.91 9.60 -8.27
N LEU A 72 0.75 10.89 -8.57
CA LEU A 72 1.63 11.94 -8.04
C LEU A 72 1.49 12.09 -6.52
N LEU A 73 0.29 11.90 -5.96
CA LEU A 73 0.08 11.94 -4.50
C LEU A 73 0.72 10.75 -3.80
N HIS A 74 0.60 9.53 -4.36
CA HIS A 74 1.35 8.38 -3.86
C HIS A 74 2.86 8.65 -3.84
N LEU A 75 3.40 9.24 -4.92
CA LEU A 75 4.80 9.61 -5.00
C LEU A 75 5.18 10.73 -4.02
N LEU A 76 4.31 11.73 -3.83
CA LEU A 76 4.54 12.79 -2.85
C LEU A 76 4.60 12.24 -1.43
N MET A 77 3.68 11.33 -1.07
CA MET A 77 3.67 10.66 0.23
C MET A 77 4.96 9.87 0.46
N LEU A 78 5.43 9.15 -0.57
CA LEU A 78 6.72 8.47 -0.55
C LEU A 78 7.86 9.45 -0.22
N LEU A 79 7.94 10.59 -0.92
CA LEU A 79 8.98 11.62 -0.73
C LEU A 79 8.89 12.33 0.63
N GLN A 80 7.69 12.40 1.21
CA GLN A 80 7.44 12.99 2.53
C GLN A 80 7.70 12.03 3.69
N GLY A 81 8.15 10.80 3.41
CA GLY A 81 8.49 9.82 4.44
C GLY A 81 7.27 9.15 5.05
N PHE A 82 6.23 8.89 4.25
CA PHE A 82 5.18 7.95 4.63
C PHE A 82 5.69 6.51 4.58
N PRO A 83 5.10 5.59 5.37
CA PRO A 83 5.53 4.20 5.43
C PRO A 83 5.40 3.53 4.07
N GLN A 84 6.43 2.78 3.67
CA GLN A 84 6.45 1.94 2.48
C GLN A 84 6.36 0.46 2.85
N ILE A 85 5.93 -0.35 1.88
CA ILE A 85 5.99 -1.81 1.92
C ILE A 85 7.06 -2.35 0.97
N PHE A 86 7.67 -3.48 1.33
CA PHE A 86 8.65 -4.19 0.52
C PHE A 86 8.37 -5.70 0.56
N PHE A 87 8.66 -6.37 -0.54
CA PHE A 87 8.47 -7.81 -0.68
C PHE A 87 9.82 -8.49 -0.87
N GLN A 88 10.43 -8.84 0.26
CA GLN A 88 11.78 -9.43 0.31
C GLN A 88 11.73 -10.94 0.54
N LEU A 89 10.57 -11.49 0.82
CA LEU A 89 10.36 -12.92 1.08
C LEU A 89 9.68 -13.59 -0.11
N SER A 90 9.87 -14.90 -0.20
CA SER A 90 9.28 -15.75 -1.21
C SER A 90 8.96 -17.12 -0.60
N LEU A 91 7.81 -17.67 -0.97
CA LEU A 91 7.44 -19.06 -0.69
C LEU A 91 8.11 -20.05 -1.66
N GLY A 92 8.80 -19.54 -2.68
CA GLY A 92 9.35 -20.35 -3.79
C GLY A 92 8.32 -20.68 -4.87
N GLU A 93 7.14 -20.07 -4.81
CA GLU A 93 6.04 -20.23 -5.77
C GLU A 93 5.69 -18.86 -6.36
N ASP A 94 6.18 -18.56 -7.56
CA ASP A 94 6.11 -17.22 -8.15
C ASP A 94 4.67 -16.68 -8.28
N GLU A 95 3.73 -17.51 -8.74
CA GLU A 95 2.32 -17.11 -8.89
C GLU A 95 1.66 -16.80 -7.53
N LEU A 96 1.98 -17.59 -6.50
CA LEU A 96 1.45 -17.37 -5.15
C LEU A 96 2.06 -16.11 -4.53
N ASP A 97 3.37 -15.94 -4.66
CA ASP A 97 4.07 -14.73 -4.20
C ASP A 97 3.46 -13.48 -4.85
N GLU A 98 3.25 -13.49 -6.17
CA GLU A 98 2.65 -12.36 -6.89
C GLU A 98 1.23 -12.06 -6.40
N GLN A 99 0.40 -13.08 -6.19
CA GLN A 99 -0.96 -12.89 -5.64
C GLN A 99 -0.92 -12.28 -4.24
N MET A 100 -0.03 -12.75 -3.37
CA MET A 100 0.15 -12.19 -2.03
C MET A 100 0.65 -10.74 -2.08
N MET A 101 1.58 -10.44 -2.98
CA MET A 101 2.09 -9.08 -3.20
C MET A 101 0.98 -8.13 -3.65
N ILE A 102 0.12 -8.55 -4.58
CA ILE A 102 -1.02 -7.76 -5.06
C ILE A 102 -1.97 -7.47 -3.90
N MET A 103 -2.44 -8.50 -3.18
CA MET A 103 -3.39 -8.32 -2.08
C MET A 103 -2.82 -7.48 -0.93
N ALA A 104 -1.53 -7.64 -0.61
CA ALA A 104 -0.87 -6.81 0.39
C ALA A 104 -0.75 -5.34 -0.06
N THR A 105 -0.50 -5.12 -1.36
CA THR A 105 -0.46 -3.78 -1.97
C THR A 105 -1.83 -3.12 -1.96
N ASP A 106 -2.89 -3.86 -2.26
CA ASP A 106 -4.27 -3.35 -2.20
C ASP A 106 -4.64 -2.89 -0.78
N LEU A 107 -4.35 -3.72 0.23
CA LEU A 107 -4.58 -3.37 1.64
C LEU A 107 -3.74 -2.16 2.10
N TYR A 108 -2.51 -2.06 1.60
CA TYR A 108 -1.66 -0.90 1.85
C TYR A 108 -2.23 0.37 1.20
N ASN A 109 -2.69 0.26 -0.05
CA ASN A 109 -3.26 1.38 -0.81
C ASN A 109 -4.55 1.88 -0.18
N VAL A 110 -5.41 1.01 0.35
CA VAL A 110 -6.59 1.41 1.15
C VAL A 110 -6.21 2.40 2.26
N ALA A 111 -5.10 2.16 2.97
CA ALA A 111 -4.64 3.09 4.00
C ALA A 111 -4.11 4.40 3.41
N MET A 112 -3.32 4.32 2.33
CA MET A 112 -2.76 5.48 1.63
C MET A 112 -3.85 6.38 1.05
N HIS A 113 -4.90 5.78 0.50
CA HIS A 113 -6.01 6.46 -0.17
C HIS A 113 -6.78 7.38 0.76
N THR A 114 -6.72 7.20 2.08
CA THR A 114 -7.29 8.19 3.01
C THR A 114 -6.71 9.59 2.83
N VAL A 115 -5.40 9.68 2.55
CA VAL A 115 -4.72 10.96 2.31
C VAL A 115 -4.87 11.38 0.84
N VAL A 116 -4.75 10.43 -0.10
CA VAL A 116 -4.87 10.72 -1.53
C VAL A 116 -6.25 11.30 -1.87
N VAL A 117 -7.33 10.65 -1.41
CA VAL A 117 -8.71 11.06 -1.68
C VAL A 117 -9.02 12.40 -1.03
N ASP A 118 -8.59 12.62 0.22
CA ASP A 118 -8.79 13.90 0.92
C ASP A 118 -8.13 15.05 0.14
N GLU A 119 -6.89 14.85 -0.30
CA GLU A 119 -6.15 15.86 -1.06
C GLU A 119 -6.74 16.10 -2.46
N GLN A 120 -7.16 15.04 -3.17
CA GLN A 120 -7.84 15.19 -4.46
C GLN A 120 -9.18 15.93 -4.31
N ARG A 121 -9.95 15.65 -3.25
CA ARG A 121 -11.20 16.39 -2.96
C ARG A 121 -10.92 17.85 -2.63
N ARG A 122 -9.90 18.14 -1.82
CA ARG A 122 -9.47 19.52 -1.48
C ARG A 122 -9.13 20.36 -2.72
N HIS A 123 -8.68 19.71 -3.79
CA HIS A 123 -8.30 20.32 -5.06
C HIS A 123 -9.37 20.20 -6.18
N GLU A 124 -10.58 19.74 -5.87
CA GLU A 124 -11.67 19.54 -6.85
C GLU A 124 -11.27 18.59 -8.01
N LEU A 125 -10.38 17.64 -7.70
CA LEU A 125 -9.92 16.57 -8.59
C LEU A 125 -10.74 15.29 -8.42
N ILE A 126 -11.58 15.20 -7.38
CA ILE A 126 -12.71 14.26 -7.29
C ILE A 126 -13.99 15.09 -7.35
N THR A 127 -14.84 14.77 -8.31
CA THR A 127 -16.14 15.44 -8.56
C THR A 127 -17.27 14.41 -8.55
N PRO A 128 -18.55 14.83 -8.52
CA PRO A 128 -19.66 13.87 -8.63
C PRO A 128 -19.62 13.00 -9.89
N GLN A 129 -19.03 13.49 -10.99
CA GLN A 129 -18.83 12.69 -12.19
C GLN A 129 -17.81 11.58 -11.95
N ILE A 130 -16.67 11.91 -11.33
CA ILE A 130 -15.61 10.95 -11.00
C ILE A 130 -16.13 9.91 -10.00
N GLU A 131 -16.99 10.30 -9.06
CA GLU A 131 -17.66 9.36 -8.16
C GLU A 131 -18.56 8.37 -8.92
N ALA A 132 -19.36 8.85 -9.88
CA ALA A 132 -20.18 7.98 -10.72
C ALA A 132 -19.33 7.04 -11.60
N GLU A 133 -18.23 7.54 -12.16
CA GLU A 133 -17.28 6.77 -12.95
C GLU A 133 -16.50 5.76 -12.11
N TYR A 134 -16.22 6.06 -10.84
CA TYR A 134 -15.63 5.12 -9.90
C TYR A 134 -16.60 3.98 -9.58
N LEU A 135 -17.89 4.27 -9.35
CA LEU A 135 -18.91 3.24 -9.20
C LEU A 135 -19.01 2.34 -10.44
N ALA A 136 -18.98 2.94 -11.64
CA ALA A 136 -18.95 2.19 -12.88
C ALA A 136 -17.70 1.29 -12.98
N GLY A 137 -16.55 1.76 -12.48
CA GLY A 137 -15.32 0.97 -12.38
C GLY A 137 -15.44 -0.23 -11.44
N ILE A 138 -16.13 -0.07 -10.31
CA ILE A 138 -16.47 -1.18 -9.41
C ILE A 138 -17.34 -2.20 -10.15
N HIS A 139 -18.40 -1.76 -10.82
CA HIS A 139 -19.31 -2.66 -11.55
C HIS A 139 -18.66 -3.35 -12.75
N ALA A 140 -17.69 -2.69 -13.40
CA ALA A 140 -16.92 -3.27 -14.49
C ALA A 140 -15.93 -4.34 -14.01
N THR A 141 -15.54 -4.28 -12.73
CA THR A 141 -14.53 -5.18 -12.13
C THR A 141 -15.17 -6.35 -11.40
N LEU A 142 -16.29 -6.12 -10.71
CA LEU A 142 -16.91 -7.09 -9.82
C LEU A 142 -18.19 -7.70 -10.39
N SER A 143 -18.29 -9.02 -10.37
CA SER A 143 -19.55 -9.74 -10.57
C SER A 143 -20.45 -9.66 -9.33
N ASP A 144 -21.76 -9.72 -9.51
CA ASP A 144 -22.73 -9.69 -8.41
C ASP A 144 -22.54 -10.88 -7.46
N GLU A 145 -22.74 -10.65 -6.17
CA GLU A 145 -22.69 -11.74 -5.19
C GLU A 145 -23.88 -12.69 -5.39
N GLY A 146 -23.56 -13.97 -5.56
CA GLY A 146 -24.55 -15.05 -5.50
C GLY A 146 -24.76 -15.57 -4.08
N ASP A 147 -25.67 -16.53 -3.96
CA ASP A 147 -25.97 -17.19 -2.68
C ASP A 147 -24.84 -18.10 -2.16
N GLN A 148 -23.83 -18.38 -2.98
CA GLN A 148 -22.74 -19.30 -2.66
C GLN A 148 -21.42 -18.56 -2.41
N VAL A 149 -20.55 -19.21 -1.63
CA VAL A 149 -19.16 -18.77 -1.48
C VAL A 149 -18.44 -19.00 -2.81
N ASP A 150 -17.86 -17.94 -3.38
CA ASP A 150 -17.04 -18.00 -4.59
C ASP A 150 -15.63 -17.44 -4.34
N ASN A 151 -14.76 -17.61 -5.34
CA ASN A 151 -13.37 -17.18 -5.30
C ASN A 151 -13.21 -15.65 -5.45
N GLU A 152 -14.25 -14.95 -5.90
CA GLU A 152 -14.21 -13.49 -6.12
C GLU A 152 -14.52 -12.71 -4.84
N ARG A 153 -15.05 -13.37 -3.80
CA ARG A 153 -15.34 -12.76 -2.50
C ARG A 153 -14.20 -11.91 -1.93
N THR A 154 -12.96 -12.36 -2.06
CA THR A 154 -11.78 -11.61 -1.57
C THR A 154 -11.54 -10.34 -2.38
N LEU A 155 -11.68 -10.42 -3.71
CA LEU A 155 -11.59 -9.24 -4.58
C LEU A 155 -12.70 -8.23 -4.29
N ARG A 156 -13.94 -8.70 -4.08
CA ARG A 156 -15.06 -7.84 -3.67
C ARG A 156 -14.78 -7.17 -2.33
N LEU A 157 -14.24 -7.90 -1.36
CA LEU A 157 -13.87 -7.33 -0.06
C LEU A 157 -12.84 -6.21 -0.20
N LEU A 158 -11.74 -6.45 -0.91
CA LEU A 158 -10.67 -5.45 -1.09
C LEU A 158 -11.18 -4.21 -1.84
N THR A 159 -11.90 -4.42 -2.93
CA THR A 159 -12.47 -3.33 -3.75
C THR A 159 -13.47 -2.49 -2.95
N LEU A 160 -14.38 -3.12 -2.21
CA LEU A 160 -15.37 -2.39 -1.43
C LEU A 160 -14.76 -1.73 -0.20
N LEU A 161 -13.72 -2.31 0.39
CA LEU A 161 -12.98 -1.67 1.48
C LEU A 161 -12.32 -0.37 1.00
N ASP A 162 -11.73 -0.36 -0.19
CA ASP A 162 -11.17 0.84 -0.80
C ASP A 162 -12.27 1.84 -1.20
N ALA A 163 -13.41 1.35 -1.70
CA ALA A 163 -14.57 2.19 -1.98
C ALA A 163 -15.09 2.93 -0.73
N LEU A 164 -15.06 2.31 0.45
CA LEU A 164 -15.41 2.99 1.70
C LEU A 164 -14.49 4.17 2.00
N VAL A 165 -13.19 4.05 1.70
CA VAL A 165 -12.22 5.15 1.81
C VAL A 165 -12.48 6.21 0.75
N PHE A 166 -12.71 5.80 -0.50
CA PHE A 166 -12.95 6.70 -1.63
C PHE A 166 -14.19 7.58 -1.43
N TYR A 167 -15.32 6.98 -1.05
CA TYR A 167 -16.57 7.73 -0.85
C TYR A 167 -16.60 8.48 0.48
N GLY A 168 -16.05 7.92 1.56
CA GLY A 168 -16.10 8.54 2.89
C GLY A 168 -17.53 8.96 3.26
N ASP A 169 -17.73 10.24 3.55
CA ASP A 169 -19.04 10.82 3.90
C ASP A 169 -20.07 10.80 2.74
N HIS A 170 -19.65 10.48 1.51
CA HIS A 170 -20.53 10.36 0.34
C HIS A 170 -21.03 8.93 0.12
N LEU A 171 -20.69 7.97 1.00
CA LEU A 171 -21.07 6.56 0.83
C LEU A 171 -22.59 6.36 0.70
N ASP A 172 -23.39 7.16 1.41
CA ASP A 172 -24.86 7.10 1.38
C ASP A 172 -25.44 7.23 -0.04
N GLN A 173 -24.71 7.86 -0.97
CA GLN A 173 -25.12 8.03 -2.36
C GLN A 173 -25.11 6.72 -3.15
N VAL A 174 -24.24 5.78 -2.79
CA VAL A 174 -24.00 4.51 -3.51
C VAL A 174 -24.30 3.28 -2.68
N GLN A 175 -24.51 3.42 -1.36
CA GLN A 175 -24.64 2.31 -0.44
C GLN A 175 -25.78 1.36 -0.80
N ALA A 176 -26.92 1.88 -1.27
CA ALA A 176 -28.07 1.06 -1.65
C ALA A 176 -27.73 0.13 -2.82
N ASP A 177 -27.02 0.64 -3.83
CA ASP A 177 -26.54 -0.14 -4.98
C ASP A 177 -25.52 -1.19 -4.55
N LEU A 178 -24.48 -0.78 -3.81
CA LEU A 178 -23.44 -1.69 -3.32
C LEU A 178 -24.00 -2.79 -2.42
N ASN A 179 -24.98 -2.48 -1.57
CA ASN A 179 -25.63 -3.46 -0.69
C ASN A 179 -26.56 -4.41 -1.47
N GLN A 180 -27.16 -3.95 -2.58
CA GLN A 180 -27.95 -4.82 -3.43
C GLN A 180 -27.07 -5.83 -4.18
N ARG A 181 -25.92 -5.40 -4.70
CA ARG A 181 -25.05 -6.24 -5.54
C ARG A 181 -24.05 -7.06 -4.73
N TYR A 182 -23.57 -6.52 -3.61
CA TYR A 182 -22.47 -7.09 -2.81
C TYR A 182 -22.75 -7.08 -1.28
N PRO A 183 -23.91 -7.58 -0.80
CA PRO A 183 -24.33 -7.45 0.59
C PRO A 183 -23.34 -8.01 1.62
N SER A 184 -22.74 -9.16 1.34
CA SER A 184 -21.83 -9.86 2.27
C SER A 184 -20.46 -9.19 2.32
N ALA A 185 -19.86 -8.91 1.16
CA ALA A 185 -18.58 -8.20 1.08
C ALA A 185 -18.69 -6.78 1.61
N LEU A 186 -19.76 -6.02 1.30
CA LEU A 186 -19.94 -4.66 1.83
C LEU A 186 -20.03 -4.67 3.36
N LYS A 187 -20.84 -5.56 3.94
CA LYS A 187 -20.95 -5.71 5.40
C LYS A 187 -19.60 -6.01 6.04
N THR A 188 -18.81 -6.89 5.41
CA THR A 188 -17.49 -7.27 5.89
C THR A 188 -16.50 -6.11 5.77
N ALA A 189 -16.48 -5.43 4.62
CA ALA A 189 -15.67 -4.24 4.39
C ALA A 189 -15.97 -3.15 5.42
N GLN A 190 -17.24 -2.89 5.72
CA GLN A 190 -17.64 -1.92 6.74
C GLN A 190 -17.15 -2.30 8.14
N ALA A 191 -17.20 -3.59 8.50
CA ALA A 191 -16.68 -4.07 9.78
C ALA A 191 -15.16 -3.93 9.88
N LEU A 192 -14.42 -4.18 8.79
CA LEU A 192 -12.97 -3.98 8.72
C LEU A 192 -12.62 -2.49 8.79
N TYR A 193 -13.30 -1.66 8.00
CA TYR A 193 -13.11 -0.21 7.95
C TYR A 193 -13.32 0.43 9.33
N ALA A 194 -14.45 0.14 9.99
CA ALA A 194 -14.76 0.67 11.31
C ALA A 194 -13.70 0.32 12.37
N GLN A 195 -13.09 -0.85 12.26
CA GLN A 195 -12.00 -1.25 13.15
C GLN A 195 -10.68 -0.60 12.74
N ALA A 196 -10.31 -0.65 11.46
CA ALA A 196 -9.02 -0.15 10.97
C ALA A 196 -8.86 1.36 11.16
N PHE A 197 -9.93 2.11 10.89
CA PHE A 197 -9.98 3.58 10.87
C PHE A 197 -10.68 4.17 12.09
N ASP A 198 -10.69 3.48 13.23
CA ASP A 198 -11.24 3.99 14.50
C ASP A 198 -10.56 5.27 15.02
N LYS A 199 -9.41 5.62 14.43
CA LYS A 199 -8.60 6.79 14.74
C LYS A 199 -8.13 7.42 13.43
N ALA A 200 -8.08 8.76 13.41
CA ALA A 200 -7.62 9.53 12.27
C ALA A 200 -6.21 9.12 11.80
N VAL A 201 -5.99 9.31 10.49
CA VAL A 201 -4.71 9.11 9.79
C VAL A 201 -4.11 10.49 9.51
N ASP A 202 -3.46 11.06 10.52
CA ASP A 202 -2.95 12.44 10.53
C ASP A 202 -1.42 12.54 10.44
N SER A 203 -0.75 11.40 10.34
CA SER A 203 0.70 11.30 10.41
C SER A 203 1.22 9.97 9.81
N PRO A 204 2.50 9.90 9.39
CA PRO A 204 3.12 8.65 8.95
C PRO A 204 3.01 7.52 9.98
N TYR A 205 3.07 7.85 11.27
CA TYR A 205 2.87 6.89 12.36
C TYR A 205 1.43 6.36 12.42
N ALA A 206 0.44 7.24 12.29
CA ALA A 206 -0.97 6.85 12.26
C ALA A 206 -1.27 5.97 11.03
N MET A 207 -0.70 6.32 9.86
CA MET A 207 -0.84 5.51 8.65
C MET A 207 -0.23 4.12 8.80
N ARG A 208 0.99 4.02 9.33
CA ARG A 208 1.61 2.70 9.61
C ARG A 208 0.74 1.84 10.52
N ARG A 209 0.13 2.46 11.54
CA ARG A 209 -0.77 1.76 12.46
C ARG A 209 -1.97 1.17 11.71
N VAL A 210 -2.58 1.93 10.80
CA VAL A 210 -3.71 1.46 9.98
C VAL A 210 -3.27 0.32 9.06
N ILE A 211 -2.15 0.46 8.33
CA ILE A 211 -1.61 -0.59 7.45
C ILE A 211 -1.46 -1.92 8.21
N VAL A 212 -0.77 -1.89 9.35
CA VAL A 212 -0.56 -3.09 10.18
C VAL A 212 -1.88 -3.65 10.72
N ARG A 213 -2.86 -2.79 11.01
CA ARG A 213 -4.18 -3.23 11.49
C ARG A 213 -4.99 -3.88 10.38
N LEU A 214 -4.97 -3.32 9.17
CA LEU A 214 -5.63 -3.89 8.00
C LEU A 214 -5.08 -5.27 7.67
N PHE A 215 -3.76 -5.45 7.68
CA PHE A 215 -3.14 -6.77 7.48
C PHE A 215 -3.67 -7.83 8.45
N LYS A 216 -3.75 -7.49 9.74
CA LYS A 216 -4.26 -8.42 10.77
C LYS A 216 -5.74 -8.71 10.61
N LEU A 217 -6.56 -7.66 10.43
CA LEU A 217 -8.01 -7.81 10.27
C LEU A 217 -8.36 -8.62 9.02
N PHE A 218 -7.59 -8.46 7.94
CA PHE A 218 -7.77 -9.24 6.73
C PHE A 218 -7.44 -10.71 6.96
N ASP A 219 -6.31 -11.03 7.61
CA ASP A 219 -5.96 -12.43 7.94
C ASP A 219 -7.00 -13.07 8.88
N GLU A 220 -7.49 -12.33 9.89
CA GLU A 220 -8.59 -12.77 10.75
C GLU A 220 -9.86 -13.06 9.93
N GLN A 221 -10.15 -12.23 8.93
CA GLN A 221 -11.30 -12.41 8.05
C GLN A 221 -11.13 -13.61 7.09
N MET A 222 -9.93 -13.83 6.54
CA MET A 222 -9.62 -15.01 5.74
C MET A 222 -9.82 -16.28 6.57
N HIS A 223 -9.29 -16.31 7.79
CA HIS A 223 -9.50 -17.43 8.71
C HIS A 223 -10.99 -17.66 9.03
N ALA A 224 -11.77 -16.60 9.26
CA ALA A 224 -13.22 -16.71 9.47
C ALA A 224 -13.96 -17.27 8.25
N TRP A 225 -13.45 -17.06 7.04
CA TRP A 225 -13.93 -17.67 5.80
C TRP A 225 -13.31 -19.04 5.49
N GLN A 226 -12.47 -19.58 6.38
CA GLN A 226 -11.72 -20.83 6.16
C GLN A 226 -10.82 -20.77 4.92
N LEU A 227 -10.35 -19.57 4.59
CA LEU A 227 -9.37 -19.32 3.54
C LEU A 227 -7.97 -19.20 4.16
N PRO A 228 -6.91 -19.55 3.40
CA PRO A 228 -5.54 -19.30 3.83
C PRO A 228 -5.33 -17.81 4.11
N PRO A 229 -4.75 -17.44 5.27
CA PRO A 229 -4.33 -16.07 5.51
C PRO A 229 -3.12 -15.71 4.64
N LEU A 230 -2.88 -14.41 4.45
CA LEU A 230 -1.71 -13.91 3.72
C LEU A 230 -0.46 -13.86 4.60
N HIS A 231 -0.62 -13.92 5.93
CA HIS A 231 0.48 -13.77 6.87
C HIS A 231 1.27 -12.48 6.63
N ASN A 232 0.58 -11.39 6.27
CA ASN A 232 1.20 -10.11 5.90
C ASN A 232 2.00 -9.47 7.05
N THR A 233 1.79 -9.91 8.30
CA THR A 233 2.66 -9.52 9.42
C THR A 233 4.09 -10.04 9.29
N GLU A 234 4.30 -11.10 8.50
CA GLU A 234 5.60 -11.73 8.25
C GLU A 234 6.03 -11.53 6.79
N PHE A 235 5.14 -11.81 5.83
CA PHE A 235 5.43 -11.74 4.39
C PHE A 235 5.79 -10.32 3.93
N THR A 236 5.01 -9.32 4.35
CA THR A 236 5.18 -7.93 3.93
C THR A 236 6.08 -7.17 4.91
N THR A 237 7.22 -6.68 4.41
CA THR A 237 8.08 -5.77 5.18
C THR A 237 7.45 -4.38 5.17
N VAL A 238 7.16 -3.79 6.32
CA VAL A 238 6.68 -2.41 6.45
C VAL A 238 7.74 -1.56 7.11
N SER A 239 8.19 -0.50 6.43
CA SER A 239 9.19 0.43 6.97
C SER A 239 8.85 0.87 8.41
N PRO A 240 9.80 0.80 9.35
CA PRO A 240 9.53 1.15 10.73
C PRO A 240 9.46 2.67 10.91
N VAL A 241 8.42 3.13 11.61
CA VAL A 241 8.33 4.51 12.10
C VAL A 241 8.79 4.54 13.55
N LEU A 242 9.91 5.21 13.80
CA LEU A 242 10.68 5.19 15.06
C LEU A 242 10.90 6.60 15.60
N SER A 243 10.92 6.76 16.91
CA SER A 243 11.42 7.99 17.56
C SER A 243 12.93 8.01 17.64
N GLU A 244 13.53 9.20 17.77
CA GLU A 244 14.97 9.34 18.04
C GLU A 244 15.43 8.53 19.26
N ARG A 245 14.58 8.40 20.28
CA ARG A 245 14.87 7.55 21.45
C ARG A 245 15.02 6.09 21.03
N GLN A 246 14.11 5.57 20.21
CA GLN A 246 14.16 4.18 19.76
C GLN A 246 15.37 3.89 18.88
N LEU A 247 15.80 4.86 18.06
CA LEU A 247 17.01 4.76 17.24
C LEU A 247 18.28 4.53 18.08
N ARG A 248 18.33 5.09 19.30
CA ARG A 248 19.45 4.91 20.24
C ARG A 248 19.36 3.65 21.11
N LEU A 249 18.22 2.96 21.13
CA LEU A 249 18.09 1.70 21.87
C LEU A 249 18.80 0.58 21.11
N SER A 250 19.11 -0.51 21.81
CA SER A 250 19.63 -1.71 21.16
C SER A 250 18.54 -2.42 20.34
N VAL A 251 18.92 -3.12 19.27
CA VAL A 251 17.99 -3.87 18.40
C VAL A 251 17.09 -4.79 19.23
N LYS A 252 17.64 -5.52 20.21
CA LYS A 252 16.84 -6.42 21.08
C LYS A 252 15.74 -5.73 21.87
N GLN A 253 15.83 -4.42 22.10
CA GLN A 253 14.81 -3.67 22.86
C GLN A 253 13.66 -3.20 21.97
N VAL A 254 13.85 -3.17 20.65
CA VAL A 254 12.85 -2.65 19.69
C VAL A 254 12.31 -3.75 18.78
N PHE A 255 13.16 -4.70 18.40
CA PHE A 255 12.86 -5.78 17.48
C PHE A 255 13.15 -7.15 18.08
N GLU A 256 12.49 -8.15 17.51
CA GLU A 256 12.77 -9.57 17.65
C GLU A 256 13.08 -10.11 16.26
N ILE A 257 14.16 -10.86 16.14
CA ILE A 257 14.58 -11.50 14.90
C ILE A 257 14.12 -12.95 14.95
N PHE A 258 13.23 -13.33 14.03
CA PHE A 258 12.70 -14.68 13.88
C PHE A 258 13.25 -15.34 12.63
N HIS A 259 13.41 -16.66 12.69
CA HIS A 259 13.63 -17.46 11.50
C HIS A 259 12.32 -17.48 10.68
N SER A 260 12.40 -17.16 9.40
CA SER A 260 11.26 -17.28 8.50
C SER A 260 11.25 -18.65 7.84
N ASP A 261 10.06 -19.23 7.69
CA ASP A 261 9.85 -20.41 6.85
C ASP A 261 9.96 -20.07 5.35
N MET A 262 9.93 -18.78 5.01
CA MET A 262 10.16 -18.24 3.66
C MET A 262 11.65 -17.97 3.42
N GLN A 263 12.02 -17.91 2.14
CA GLN A 263 13.37 -17.55 1.70
C GLN A 263 13.44 -16.09 1.27
N ASN A 264 14.64 -15.51 1.33
CA ASN A 264 14.89 -14.19 0.77
C ASN A 264 14.78 -14.26 -0.76
N ARG A 265 13.93 -13.43 -1.34
CA ARG A 265 13.63 -13.40 -2.78
C ARG A 265 14.85 -13.03 -3.63
N GLU A 266 15.72 -12.16 -3.14
CA GLU A 266 16.91 -11.72 -3.88
C GLU A 266 18.03 -12.76 -3.81
N SER A 267 18.30 -13.32 -2.63
CA SER A 267 19.44 -14.21 -2.42
C SER A 267 19.12 -15.69 -2.58
N GLY A 268 17.84 -16.08 -2.52
CA GLY A 268 17.37 -17.48 -2.47
C GLY A 268 17.77 -18.21 -1.17
N LYS A 269 18.27 -17.49 -0.16
CA LYS A 269 18.74 -18.09 1.10
C LYS A 269 17.66 -18.05 2.17
N ARG A 270 17.87 -18.82 3.24
CA ARG A 270 17.08 -18.73 4.47
C ARG A 270 17.06 -17.28 4.97
N ALA A 271 15.85 -16.79 5.24
CA ALA A 271 15.63 -15.43 5.71
C ALA A 271 15.39 -15.39 7.23
N TYR A 272 15.70 -14.23 7.81
CA TYR A 272 15.28 -13.85 9.14
C TYR A 272 14.50 -12.54 9.07
N VAL A 273 13.37 -12.49 9.79
CA VAL A 273 12.48 -11.33 9.82
C VAL A 273 12.63 -10.57 11.13
N GLY A 274 12.79 -9.25 11.03
CA GLY A 274 12.81 -8.32 12.15
C GLY A 274 11.41 -7.87 12.52
N LEU A 275 10.77 -8.56 13.46
CA LEU A 275 9.45 -8.20 13.95
C LEU A 275 9.55 -7.09 15.00
N ARG A 276 8.79 -6.01 14.84
CA ARG A 276 8.76 -4.95 15.85
C ARG A 276 8.02 -5.43 17.09
N ARG A 277 8.62 -5.32 18.28
CA ARG A 277 8.07 -5.90 19.52
C ARG A 277 6.65 -5.48 19.86
N ASN A 278 6.28 -4.24 19.56
CA ASN A 278 4.98 -3.70 19.97
C ASN A 278 3.81 -4.19 19.09
N ASP A 279 4.04 -4.48 17.82
CA ASP A 279 2.98 -4.80 16.88
C ASP A 279 3.22 -6.09 16.07
N ARG A 280 4.39 -6.71 16.24
CA ARG A 280 4.82 -7.95 15.59
C ARG A 280 4.85 -7.88 14.07
N GLN A 281 4.89 -6.67 13.49
CA GLN A 281 5.02 -6.49 12.04
C GLN A 281 6.48 -6.62 11.61
N ASN A 282 6.73 -7.37 10.55
CA ASN A 282 8.00 -7.42 9.83
C ASN A 282 8.41 -6.02 9.38
N SER A 283 9.57 -5.57 9.86
CA SER A 283 10.16 -4.26 9.55
C SER A 283 11.44 -4.36 8.73
N PHE A 284 12.02 -5.55 8.60
CA PHE A 284 13.19 -5.82 7.76
C PHE A 284 13.43 -7.32 7.59
N VAL A 285 14.08 -7.67 6.49
CA VAL A 285 14.57 -9.02 6.20
C VAL A 285 16.09 -8.99 6.12
N ILE A 286 16.74 -9.94 6.78
CA ILE A 286 18.18 -10.19 6.64
C ILE A 286 18.43 -11.63 6.23
N ASP A 287 19.49 -11.86 5.46
CA ASP A 287 19.97 -13.20 5.14
C ASP A 287 20.46 -13.90 6.41
N ALA A 288 20.41 -15.24 6.38
CA ALA A 288 21.09 -16.04 7.39
C ALA A 288 22.59 -15.67 7.44
N PRO A 289 23.12 -15.38 8.64
CA PRO A 289 24.53 -15.07 8.80
C PRO A 289 25.43 -16.24 8.36
N GLN A 290 26.61 -15.95 7.82
CA GLN A 290 27.57 -16.96 7.37
C GLN A 290 28.55 -17.30 8.50
N GLY A 291 28.42 -18.49 9.12
CA GLY A 291 29.39 -18.99 10.10
C GLY A 291 28.79 -19.27 11.49
N ASP A 292 29.46 -18.82 12.57
CA ASP A 292 29.00 -18.98 13.95
C ASP A 292 27.80 -18.07 14.24
N THR A 293 26.61 -18.59 13.93
CA THR A 293 25.34 -17.86 13.97
C THR A 293 25.02 -17.30 15.35
N ALA A 294 25.44 -17.96 16.44
CA ALA A 294 25.08 -17.53 17.79
C ALA A 294 25.79 -16.23 18.19
N ALA A 295 27.10 -16.16 17.98
CA ALA A 295 27.89 -14.96 18.30
C ALA A 295 27.46 -13.76 17.44
N GLU A 296 27.15 -14.01 16.17
CA GLU A 296 26.71 -12.97 15.24
C GLU A 296 25.34 -12.41 15.63
N PHE A 297 24.35 -13.26 15.95
CA PHE A 297 23.06 -12.77 16.44
C PHE A 297 23.18 -12.01 17.77
N VAL A 298 24.03 -12.46 18.70
CA VAL A 298 24.29 -11.72 19.95
C VAL A 298 24.82 -10.31 19.66
N SER A 299 25.73 -10.18 18.69
CA SER A 299 26.26 -8.90 18.24
C SER A 299 25.17 -8.02 17.62
N LEU A 300 24.43 -8.54 16.65
CA LEU A 300 23.32 -7.84 15.96
C LEU A 300 22.31 -7.29 16.97
N TYR A 301 21.91 -8.12 17.94
CA TYR A 301 20.95 -7.72 18.97
C TYR A 301 21.45 -6.62 19.92
N ALA A 302 22.76 -6.48 20.08
CA ALA A 302 23.38 -5.50 20.96
C ALA A 302 23.58 -4.13 20.30
N GLN A 303 23.63 -4.06 18.97
CA GLN A 303 23.84 -2.82 18.22
C GLN A 303 22.72 -1.79 18.46
N PRO A 304 23.03 -0.49 18.43
CA PRO A 304 22.02 0.56 18.31
C PRO A 304 21.15 0.34 17.07
N VAL A 305 19.84 0.60 17.19
CA VAL A 305 18.89 0.42 16.09
C VAL A 305 19.27 1.21 14.86
N GLN A 306 19.67 2.48 15.02
CA GLN A 306 20.07 3.32 13.88
C GLN A 306 21.26 2.72 13.13
N GLU A 307 22.31 2.34 13.85
CA GLU A 307 23.50 1.74 13.27
C GLU A 307 23.17 0.46 12.50
N PHE A 308 22.34 -0.41 13.10
CA PHE A 308 21.88 -1.63 12.45
C PHE A 308 21.11 -1.35 11.15
N LEU A 309 20.14 -0.44 11.19
CA LEU A 309 19.30 -0.12 10.02
C LEU A 309 20.14 0.52 8.90
N ASP A 310 21.01 1.47 9.23
CA ASP A 310 21.88 2.14 8.27
C ASP A 310 22.89 1.16 7.64
N GLN A 311 23.49 0.25 8.43
CA GLN A 311 24.44 -0.76 7.94
C GLN A 311 23.82 -1.74 6.95
N HIS A 312 22.55 -2.08 7.13
CA HIS A 312 21.84 -3.03 6.27
C HIS A 312 21.01 -2.34 5.17
N GLY A 313 21.10 -1.01 5.03
CA GLY A 313 20.34 -0.25 4.04
C GLY A 313 18.83 -0.36 4.23
N ILE A 314 18.35 -0.59 5.47
CA ILE A 314 16.94 -0.75 5.77
C ILE A 314 16.31 0.65 5.87
N PRO A 315 15.35 1.01 5.02
CA PRO A 315 14.69 2.30 5.08
C PRO A 315 13.81 2.42 6.34
N TYR A 316 13.88 3.56 7.04
CA TYR A 316 13.06 3.86 8.20
C TYR A 316 12.65 5.33 8.25
N ILE A 317 11.62 5.61 9.06
CA ILE A 317 11.05 6.95 9.23
C ILE A 317 11.27 7.39 10.66
N VAL A 318 11.82 8.60 10.84
CA VAL A 318 11.95 9.22 12.15
C VAL A 318 10.71 10.07 12.42
N ARG A 319 9.89 9.66 13.39
CA ARG A 319 8.77 10.51 13.84
C ARG A 319 9.32 11.71 14.62
N LYS A 320 8.94 12.90 14.18
CA LYS A 320 9.14 14.15 14.91
C LYS A 320 8.20 14.23 16.10
#